data_AF-A0A1I2SDL5-F1
#
_entry.id   AF-A0A1I2SDL5-F1
#
_cell.length_a   1.000
_cell.length_b   1.000
_cell.length_c   1.000
_cell.angle_alpha   90.00
_cell.angle_beta   90.00
_cell.angle_gamma   90.00
#
_symmetry.space_group_name_H-M   'P 1'
#
loop_
_entity.id
_entity.type
_entity.pdbx_description
1 polymer ?
#
loop_
_entity_poly.entity_id
_entity_poly.type
_entity_poly.pdbx_seq_one_letter_code
_entity_poly.pdbx_strand_id
1 'polypeptide(L)' 'MLQSALSSDTNTFPCEQATLQDQIDAAVRDRSTPISRLLRLMSALDADTTANQNLRHQLRARIGAPLNA' A
#
# COMPACT_ATOMS: atom_id res chain seq x y z
N MET A 1 12.97 42.32 -0.09
CA MET A 1 11.51 42.07 -0.06
C MET A 1 11.16 41.58 -1.48
N LEU A 2 10.74 40.36 -1.80
CA LEU A 2 9.95 39.29 -1.16
C LEU A 2 10.45 37.93 -1.72
N GLN A 3 10.83 36.93 -0.92
CA GLN A 3 9.99 35.78 -0.49
C GLN A 3 9.09 35.17 -1.58
N SER A 4 9.48 33.99 -2.06
CA SER A 4 8.55 32.89 -2.38
C SER A 4 9.18 31.60 -1.87
N ALA A 5 8.52 31.05 -0.85
CA ALA A 5 8.97 29.93 -0.04
C ALA A 5 8.99 28.60 -0.82
N LEU A 6 9.91 27.73 -0.42
CA LEU A 6 9.83 26.28 -0.57
C LEU A 6 8.42 25.80 -0.21
N SER A 7 7.85 24.89 -1.01
CA SER A 7 7.07 23.72 -0.56
C SER A 7 6.32 23.11 -1.76
N SER A 8 7.08 22.57 -2.70
CA SER A 8 6.59 21.42 -3.45
C SER A 8 7.58 20.30 -3.18
N ASP A 9 7.64 19.85 -1.92
CA ASP A 9 7.88 18.46 -1.60
C ASP A 9 6.79 17.66 -2.29
N THR A 10 6.93 17.58 -3.61
CA THR A 10 6.36 16.54 -4.42
C THR A 10 7.05 15.32 -3.85
N ASN A 11 6.40 14.75 -2.84
CA ASN A 11 6.68 13.46 -2.28
C ASN A 11 6.49 12.48 -3.43
N THR A 12 7.46 12.47 -4.33
CA THR A 12 7.65 11.48 -5.36
C THR A 12 7.94 10.24 -4.56
N PHE A 13 6.87 9.57 -4.14
CA PHE A 13 6.94 8.23 -3.62
C PHE A 13 7.87 7.48 -4.56
N PRO A 14 9.01 6.93 -4.10
CA PRO A 14 9.85 6.09 -4.93
C PRO A 14 9.05 4.81 -5.18
N CYS A 15 8.20 4.86 -6.19
CA CYS A 15 7.46 3.75 -6.76
C CYS A 15 7.72 3.75 -8.26
N GLU A 16 8.99 3.89 -8.62
CA GLU A 16 9.43 3.42 -9.92
C GLU A 16 9.32 1.88 -9.87
N GLN A 17 8.25 1.36 -10.48
CA GLN A 17 8.13 -0.01 -11.00
C GLN A 17 7.90 -1.16 -10.00
N ALA A 18 7.65 -0.91 -8.72
CA ALA A 18 7.16 -1.98 -7.84
C ALA A 18 5.77 -2.42 -8.29
N THR A 19 5.68 -3.63 -8.84
CA THR A 19 4.40 -4.22 -9.27
C THR A 19 3.41 -4.18 -8.12
N LEU A 20 2.11 -4.18 -8.44
CA LEU A 20 1.07 -4.22 -7.41
C LEU A 20 1.32 -5.37 -6.40
N GLN A 21 1.84 -6.49 -6.90
CA GLN A 21 2.25 -7.63 -6.09
C GLN A 21 3.37 -7.30 -5.10
N ASP A 22 4.41 -6.59 -5.52
CA ASP A 22 5.54 -6.22 -4.66
C ASP A 22 5.11 -5.26 -3.53
N GLN A 23 4.27 -4.27 -3.87
CA GLN A 23 3.68 -3.34 -2.88
C GLN A 23 2.84 -4.06 -1.83
N ILE A 24 2.19 -5.16 -2.23
CA ILE A 24 1.35 -5.98 -1.36
C ILE A 24 2.18 -6.90 -0.50
N ASP A 25 3.22 -7.53 -1.05
CA ASP A 25 4.16 -8.32 -0.26
C ASP A 25 4.83 -7.45 0.80
N ALA A 26 5.27 -6.25 0.43
CA ALA A 26 5.84 -5.27 1.35
C ALA A 26 4.85 -4.89 2.46
N ALA A 27 3.59 -4.61 2.13
CA ALA A 27 2.54 -4.26 3.09
C ALA A 27 2.12 -5.45 3.99
N VAL A 28 2.15 -6.67 3.46
CA VAL A 28 1.91 -7.91 4.21
C VAL A 28 3.14 -8.31 5.03
N ARG A 29 4.33 -7.84 4.71
CA ARG A 29 5.53 -8.06 5.53
C ARG A 29 5.62 -7.02 6.64
N ASP A 30 5.45 -5.75 6.29
CA ASP A 30 5.52 -4.62 7.22
C ASP A 30 4.27 -4.51 8.09
N ARG A 31 4.40 -4.80 9.39
CA ARG A 31 3.27 -4.73 10.35
C ARG A 31 2.92 -3.30 10.76
N SER A 32 3.77 -2.33 10.41
CA SER A 32 3.50 -0.90 10.62
C SER A 32 2.58 -0.31 9.54
N THR A 33 2.29 -1.07 8.48
CA THR A 33 1.47 -0.57 7.38
C THR A 33 0.06 -0.24 7.86
N PRO A 34 -0.40 1.01 7.68
CA PRO A 34 -1.71 1.43 8.17
C PRO A 34 -2.83 0.74 7.40
N ILE A 35 -3.94 0.49 8.09
CA ILE A 35 -5.10 -0.22 7.52
C ILE A 35 -5.68 0.50 6.29
N SER A 36 -5.62 1.83 6.24
CA SER A 36 -6.04 2.63 5.09
C SER A 36 -5.20 2.35 3.83
N ARG A 37 -3.93 1.98 3.99
CA ARG A 37 -3.06 1.56 2.89
C ARG A 37 -3.38 0.13 2.45
N LEU A 38 -3.61 -0.77 3.40
CA LEU A 38 -4.05 -2.15 3.11
C LEU A 38 -5.37 -2.18 2.33
N LEU A 39 -6.35 -1.35 2.72
CA LEU A 39 -7.63 -1.26 2.02
C LEU A 39 -7.47 -0.72 0.59
N ARG A 40 -6.63 0.31 0.38
CA ARG A 40 -6.33 0.81 -0.97
C ARG A 40 -5.69 -0.26 -1.85
N LEU A 41 -4.73 -1.02 -1.29
CA LEU A 41 -4.09 -2.13 -2.00
C LEU A 41 -5.08 -3.26 -2.30
N MET A 42 -5.99 -3.56 -1.38
CA MET A 42 -7.06 -4.54 -1.60
C MET A 42 -8.00 -4.11 -2.72
N SER A 43 -8.42 -2.85 -2.78
CA SER A 43 -9.25 -2.33 -3.88
C SER A 43 -8.53 -2.33 -5.22
N ALA A 44 -7.25 -1.94 -5.24
CA ALA A 44 -6.44 -1.97 -6.46
C ALA A 44 -6.22 -3.41 -6.96
N LEU A 45 -5.98 -4.34 -6.03
CA LEU A 45 -5.85 -5.76 -6.35
C LEU A 45 -7.19 -6.40 -6.69
N ASP A 46 -8.31 -5.83 -6.24
CA ASP A 46 -9.62 -6.30 -6.61
C ASP A 46 -9.99 -5.98 -8.06
N ALA A 47 -9.61 -4.77 -8.51
CA ALA A 47 -9.78 -4.30 -9.89
C ALA A 47 -8.91 -5.07 -10.89
N ASP A 48 -7.78 -5.63 -10.46
CA ASP A 48 -6.92 -6.45 -11.31
C ASP A 48 -7.46 -7.89 -11.37
N THR A 49 -8.08 -8.23 -12.49
CA THR A 49 -8.64 -9.57 -12.76
C THR A 49 -7.57 -10.65 -12.90
N THR A 50 -6.32 -10.28 -13.09
CA THR A 50 -5.16 -11.18 -13.18
C THR A 50 -4.47 -11.38 -11.83
N ALA A 51 -4.89 -10.62 -10.82
CA ALA A 51 -4.21 -10.61 -9.55
C ALA A 51 -4.29 -11.95 -8.83
N ASN A 52 -3.12 -12.36 -8.34
CA ASN A 52 -2.90 -13.61 -7.65
C ASN A 52 -3.83 -13.73 -6.42
N GLN A 53 -4.73 -14.72 -6.44
CA GLN A 53 -5.69 -14.95 -5.35
C GLN A 53 -5.00 -15.20 -4.01
N ASN A 54 -3.76 -15.67 -4.00
CA ASN A 54 -2.97 -15.85 -2.79
C ASN A 54 -2.68 -14.49 -2.12
N LEU A 55 -2.36 -13.45 -2.90
CA LEU A 55 -2.17 -12.10 -2.39
C LEU A 55 -3.46 -11.53 -1.80
N ARG A 56 -4.63 -11.74 -2.46
CA ARG A 56 -5.94 -11.39 -1.89
C ARG A 56 -6.11 -12.02 -0.51
N HIS A 57 -5.85 -13.32 -0.39
CA HIS A 57 -6.00 -14.05 0.86
C HIS A 57 -5.05 -13.53 1.94
N GLN A 58 -3.79 -13.26 1.61
CA GLN A 58 -2.81 -12.70 2.56
C GLN A 58 -3.18 -11.31 3.05
N LEU A 59 -3.59 -10.40 2.15
CA LEU A 59 -4.08 -9.06 2.50
C LEU A 59 -5.31 -9.14 3.41
N ARG A 60 -6.26 -10.00 3.06
CA ARG A 60 -7.50 -10.16 3.83
C ARG A 60 -7.23 -10.78 5.20
N ALA A 61 -6.31 -11.74 5.29
CA ALA A 61 -5.83 -12.28 6.55
C ALA A 61 -5.13 -11.21 7.39
N ARG A 62 -4.38 -10.30 6.78
CA ARG A 62 -3.71 -9.17 7.47
C ARG A 62 -4.71 -8.13 7.98
N ILE A 63 -5.73 -7.78 7.18
CA ILE A 63 -6.77 -6.80 7.52
C ILE A 63 -7.73 -7.36 8.58
N GLY A 64 -8.09 -8.64 8.46
CA GLY A 64 -9.04 -9.32 9.35
C GLY A 64 -8.39 -10.01 10.56
N ALA A 65 -7.06 -10.15 10.59
CA ALA A 65 -6.38 -10.59 11.80
C ALA A 65 -6.62 -9.54 12.89
N PRO A 66 -7.02 -9.95 14.11
CA PRO A 66 -7.06 -9.03 15.22
C PRO A 66 -5.67 -8.41 15.35
N LEU A 67 -5.62 -7.08 15.37
CA LEU A 67 -4.48 -6.33 15.89
C LEU A 67 -4.37 -6.78 17.35
N ASN A 68 -3.66 -7.89 17.59
CA ASN A 68 -3.69 -8.53 18.90
C ASN A 68 -3.26 -7.49 19.93
N ALA A 69 -4.16 -7.28 20.90
CA ALA A 69 -4.12 -6.29 21.96
C ALA A 69 -2.84 -6.38 22.81
#